data_AF-A0A4P2PUF9-F1
#
_entry.id   AF-A0A4P2PUF9-F1
#
_cell.length_a   1.000
_cell.length_b   1.000
_cell.length_c   1.000
_cell.angle_alpha   90.00
_cell.angle_beta   90.00
_cell.angle_gamma   90.00
#
_symmetry.space_group_name_H-M   'P 1'
#
loop_
_entity.id
_entity.type
_entity.pdbx_description
1 polymer ?
#
loop_
_entity_poly.entity_id
_entity_poly.type
_entity_poly.pdbx_seq_one_letter_code
_entity_poly.pdbx_strand_id
1 'polypeptide(L)'
;MAKGQKDKQTPKVAEEGEPEESGPAAASDTSSLEPRDEEPETGGAGAREEAEASRAGDADEAEGEVAATQLGTERYVIAGFFASGMLLAYVLGKIVEGVWSTLANKDWFSRTLPALAAFGDDERATYGTVIGGIIALVIVLRAFRNAEIRTWSDEVATELSKVKWPTKKEVTNATFVVIATTTVATLYLALLDRFWAFVTNIVYGDGS
;
A
#
# COMPACT_ATOMS: atom_id res chain seq x y z
N MET A 1 -4.12 39.76 46.14
CA MET A 1 -3.64 40.21 44.82
C MET A 1 -4.63 39.62 43.81
N ALA A 2 -5.73 40.30 43.45
CA ALA A 2 -5.87 41.29 42.36
C ALA A 2 -5.25 40.79 41.05
N LYS A 3 -5.88 40.77 39.86
CA LYS A 3 -7.23 41.00 39.30
C LYS A 3 -7.03 40.72 37.79
N GLY A 4 -7.94 40.09 37.07
CA GLY A 4 -7.72 39.87 35.62
C GLY A 4 -8.82 39.15 34.85
N GLN A 5 -10.07 39.58 35.03
CA GLN A 5 -11.23 39.20 34.23
C GLN A 5 -11.23 40.00 32.90
N LYS A 6 -11.67 39.40 31.78
CA LYS A 6 -12.51 40.07 30.76
C LYS A 6 -13.11 39.10 29.74
N ASP A 7 -14.44 39.05 29.80
CA ASP A 7 -15.41 38.49 28.86
C ASP A 7 -15.45 39.19 27.49
N LYS A 8 -15.97 38.47 26.48
CA LYS A 8 -17.10 38.82 25.58
C LYS A 8 -16.88 38.28 24.15
N GLN A 9 -17.66 37.30 23.69
CA GLN A 9 -18.96 37.42 22.99
C GLN A 9 -18.87 38.02 21.57
N THR A 10 -19.28 37.21 20.59
CA THR A 10 -19.53 37.51 19.16
C THR A 10 -20.62 38.58 18.97
N PRO A 11 -20.70 39.22 17.78
CA PRO A 11 -21.76 38.85 16.84
C PRO A 11 -21.42 38.98 15.33
N LYS A 12 -22.33 38.40 14.53
CA LYS A 12 -22.48 38.36 13.05
C LYS A 12 -23.14 39.65 12.52
N VAL A 13 -22.94 39.99 11.23
CA VAL A 13 -23.82 40.71 10.22
C VAL A 13 -22.90 41.30 9.12
N ALA A 14 -23.00 40.85 7.85
CA ALA A 14 -23.51 41.54 6.62
C ALA A 14 -22.71 42.83 6.25
N GLU A 15 -22.37 43.20 5.00
CA GLU A 15 -23.04 43.12 3.69
C GLU A 15 -22.08 43.68 2.59
N GLU A 16 -22.43 43.52 1.29
CA GLU A 16 -21.99 44.26 0.07
C GLU A 16 -20.56 44.00 -0.51
N GLY A 17 -20.33 43.81 -1.82
CA GLY A 17 -21.18 43.87 -3.01
C GLY A 17 -20.47 43.35 -4.29
N GLU A 18 -21.30 43.07 -5.30
CA GLU A 18 -21.06 42.65 -6.70
C GLU A 18 -20.35 43.76 -7.56
N PRO A 19 -19.89 43.56 -8.83
CA PRO A 19 -20.56 42.80 -9.90
C PRO A 19 -19.77 42.10 -11.05
N GLU A 20 -20.51 41.20 -11.69
CA GLU A 20 -20.65 40.83 -13.13
C GLU A 20 -19.46 40.78 -14.11
N GLU A 21 -19.37 39.63 -14.83
CA GLU A 21 -19.05 39.61 -16.27
C GLU A 21 -19.85 38.50 -17.00
N SER A 22 -20.86 38.96 -17.76
CA SER A 22 -21.19 38.58 -19.16
C SER A 22 -21.35 37.12 -19.59
N GLY A 23 -22.58 36.77 -19.99
CA GLY A 23 -22.91 35.60 -20.84
C GLY A 23 -22.89 35.91 -22.35
N PRO A 24 -23.66 35.15 -23.16
CA PRO A 24 -24.25 35.67 -24.41
C PRO A 24 -25.78 35.43 -24.43
N ALA A 25 -26.66 36.42 -24.67
CA ALA A 25 -27.03 37.06 -25.95
C ALA A 25 -27.52 36.05 -27.02
N ALA A 26 -28.67 36.18 -27.71
CA ALA A 26 -29.80 37.10 -27.72
C ALA A 26 -30.91 36.54 -28.65
N ALA A 27 -32.17 36.94 -28.39
CA ALA A 27 -33.30 37.18 -29.31
C ALA A 27 -33.81 36.05 -30.26
N SER A 28 -35.11 35.79 -30.38
CA SER A 28 -36.13 36.76 -30.86
C SER A 28 -37.58 36.22 -30.78
N ASP A 29 -38.49 37.13 -30.41
CA ASP A 29 -39.89 37.35 -30.82
C ASP A 29 -40.91 36.21 -31.05
N THR A 30 -42.05 36.30 -30.33
CA THR A 30 -43.45 36.46 -30.85
C THR A 30 -44.44 36.20 -29.69
N SER A 31 -45.18 37.19 -29.20
CA SER A 31 -46.51 37.65 -29.64
C SER A 31 -47.63 36.59 -29.67
N SER A 32 -48.41 36.57 -28.57
CA SER A 32 -49.87 36.57 -28.48
C SER A 32 -50.73 35.42 -29.07
N LEU A 33 -51.75 35.07 -28.25
CA LEU A 33 -53.04 34.42 -28.53
C LEU A 33 -53.15 32.89 -28.29
N GLU A 34 -53.66 32.56 -27.10
CA GLU A 34 -54.60 31.44 -26.87
C GLU A 34 -55.80 31.53 -27.85
N PRO A 35 -56.50 30.42 -28.23
CA PRO A 35 -56.98 29.40 -27.28
C PRO A 35 -57.10 27.93 -27.76
N ARG A 36 -57.33 27.05 -26.76
CA ARG A 36 -58.09 25.77 -26.76
C ARG A 36 -57.45 24.43 -27.19
N ASP A 37 -57.52 23.54 -26.21
CA ASP A 37 -57.88 22.10 -26.21
C ASP A 37 -56.77 21.02 -26.39
N GLU A 38 -56.49 20.34 -25.26
CA GLU A 38 -56.16 18.91 -25.03
C GLU A 38 -54.93 18.22 -25.66
N GLU A 39 -53.89 17.90 -24.85
CA GLU A 39 -53.41 16.53 -24.49
C GLU A 39 -52.08 16.56 -23.67
N PRO A 40 -51.74 15.48 -22.93
CA PRO A 40 -50.94 15.57 -21.70
C PRO A 40 -49.42 15.47 -21.90
N GLU A 41 -48.69 16.18 -21.03
CA GLU A 41 -47.24 16.02 -20.84
C GLU A 41 -46.92 14.62 -20.27
N THR A 42 -46.59 13.68 -21.15
CA THR A 42 -45.97 12.39 -20.78
C THR A 42 -44.61 12.28 -21.46
N GLY A 43 -43.58 12.88 -20.87
CA GLY A 43 -42.21 12.78 -21.42
C GLY A 43 -41.07 13.05 -20.44
N GLY A 44 -41.30 13.82 -19.37
CA GLY A 44 -40.23 14.21 -18.44
C GLY A 44 -40.00 13.26 -17.25
N ALA A 45 -41.00 12.48 -16.86
CA ALA A 45 -40.91 11.62 -15.67
C ALA A 45 -40.12 10.34 -15.95
N GLY A 46 -40.46 9.61 -17.04
CA GLY A 46 -39.79 8.37 -17.40
C GLY A 46 -38.30 8.54 -17.72
N ALA A 47 -37.91 9.63 -18.40
CA ALA A 47 -36.51 9.90 -18.70
C ALA A 47 -35.67 10.26 -17.46
N ARG A 48 -36.29 10.85 -16.42
CA ARG A 48 -35.62 11.12 -15.14
C ARG A 48 -35.56 9.86 -14.27
N GLU A 49 -36.62 9.06 -14.24
CA GLU A 49 -36.65 7.77 -13.53
C GLU A 49 -35.67 6.76 -14.14
N GLU A 50 -35.58 6.69 -15.48
CA GLU A 50 -34.60 5.84 -16.16
C GLU A 50 -33.17 6.31 -15.93
N ALA A 51 -32.93 7.64 -15.92
CA ALA A 51 -31.61 8.20 -15.61
C ALA A 51 -31.23 8.04 -14.12
N GLU A 52 -32.18 8.12 -13.20
CA GLU A 52 -31.95 7.87 -11.76
C GLU A 52 -31.77 6.37 -11.49
N ALA A 53 -32.53 5.50 -12.14
CA ALA A 53 -32.40 4.05 -12.04
C ALA A 53 -31.10 3.54 -12.68
N SER A 54 -30.69 4.09 -13.83
CA SER A 54 -29.40 3.76 -14.43
C SER A 54 -28.24 4.25 -13.58
N ARG A 55 -28.35 5.43 -12.97
CA ARG A 55 -27.32 5.99 -12.09
C ARG A 55 -27.26 5.28 -10.74
N ALA A 56 -28.39 4.77 -10.24
CA ALA A 56 -28.45 3.91 -9.06
C ALA A 56 -27.87 2.52 -9.36
N GLY A 57 -28.14 1.96 -10.55
CA GLY A 57 -27.54 0.70 -11.01
C GLY A 57 -26.02 0.79 -11.17
N ASP A 58 -25.52 1.84 -11.81
CA ASP A 58 -24.07 2.10 -11.93
C ASP A 58 -23.41 2.32 -10.55
N ALA A 59 -24.13 2.95 -9.60
CA ALA A 59 -23.63 3.15 -8.25
C ALA A 59 -23.59 1.84 -7.44
N ASP A 60 -24.64 1.02 -7.50
CA ASP A 60 -24.71 -0.28 -6.82
C ASP A 60 -23.67 -1.27 -7.38
N GLU A 61 -23.45 -1.29 -8.70
CA GLU A 61 -22.41 -2.11 -9.32
C GLU A 61 -21.00 -1.65 -8.93
N ALA A 62 -20.75 -0.33 -8.91
CA ALA A 62 -19.50 0.24 -8.45
C ALA A 62 -19.25 -0.04 -6.96
N GLU A 63 -20.26 0.07 -6.11
CA GLU A 63 -20.16 -0.28 -4.68
C GLU A 63 -19.86 -1.78 -4.48
N GLY A 64 -20.50 -2.65 -5.27
CA GLY A 64 -20.26 -4.09 -5.26
C GLY A 64 -18.82 -4.47 -5.67
N GLU A 65 -18.27 -3.81 -6.69
CA GLU A 65 -16.89 -4.04 -7.15
C GLU A 65 -15.86 -3.55 -6.10
N VAL A 66 -16.12 -2.40 -5.47
CA VAL A 66 -15.29 -1.88 -4.37
C VAL A 66 -15.35 -2.80 -3.15
N ALA A 67 -16.52 -3.32 -2.80
CA ALA A 67 -16.67 -4.28 -1.70
C ALA A 67 -15.94 -5.61 -2.02
N ALA A 68 -16.04 -6.12 -3.24
CA ALA A 68 -15.35 -7.35 -3.65
C ALA A 68 -13.81 -7.20 -3.61
N THR A 69 -13.28 -6.05 -4.01
CA THR A 69 -11.84 -5.76 -3.95
C THR A 69 -11.34 -5.58 -2.51
N GLN A 70 -12.14 -4.97 -1.63
CA GLN A 70 -11.84 -4.87 -0.19
C GLN A 70 -11.82 -6.25 0.50
N LEU A 71 -12.81 -7.11 0.22
CA LEU A 71 -12.90 -8.48 0.76
C LEU A 71 -11.76 -9.39 0.29
N GLY A 72 -11.16 -9.10 -0.88
CA GLY A 72 -9.94 -9.76 -1.33
C GLY A 72 -8.72 -9.31 -0.54
N THR A 73 -8.59 -7.99 -0.36
CA THR A 73 -7.45 -7.33 0.31
C THR A 73 -7.35 -7.73 1.79
N GLU A 74 -8.48 -7.78 2.50
CA GLU A 74 -8.52 -8.14 3.93
C GLU A 74 -7.89 -9.52 4.22
N ARG A 75 -8.11 -10.50 3.33
CA ARG A 75 -7.55 -11.86 3.48
C ARG A 75 -6.02 -11.84 3.47
N TYR A 76 -5.42 -11.00 2.63
CA TYR A 76 -3.97 -10.87 2.54
C TYR A 76 -3.39 -10.17 3.77
N VAL A 77 -4.11 -9.23 4.37
CA VAL A 77 -3.67 -8.60 5.61
C VAL A 77 -3.65 -9.61 6.76
N ILE A 78 -4.71 -10.40 6.91
CA ILE A 78 -4.77 -11.48 7.92
C ILE A 78 -3.66 -12.51 7.69
N ALA A 79 -3.44 -12.92 6.43
CA ALA A 79 -2.34 -13.81 6.07
C ALA A 79 -0.97 -13.20 6.41
N GLY A 80 -0.82 -11.88 6.23
CA GLY A 80 0.37 -11.12 6.62
C GLY A 80 0.66 -11.21 8.12
N PHE A 81 -0.34 -10.90 8.97
CA PHE A 81 -0.19 -11.03 10.43
C PHE A 81 0.12 -12.46 10.86
N PHE A 82 -0.50 -13.47 10.22
CA PHE A 82 -0.22 -14.87 10.50
C PHE A 82 1.22 -15.25 10.13
N ALA A 83 1.68 -14.87 8.94
CA ALA A 83 3.04 -15.14 8.47
C ALA A 83 4.08 -14.43 9.36
N SER A 84 3.85 -13.16 9.71
CA SER A 84 4.69 -12.41 10.64
C SER A 84 4.71 -13.07 12.03
N GLY A 85 3.58 -13.58 12.50
CA GLY A 85 3.50 -14.30 13.77
C GLY A 85 4.29 -15.60 13.77
N MET A 86 4.24 -16.38 12.70
CA MET A 86 5.02 -17.61 12.55
C MET A 86 6.53 -17.33 12.51
N LEU A 87 6.93 -16.30 11.77
CA LEU A 87 8.34 -15.85 11.73
C LEU A 87 8.79 -15.38 13.12
N LEU A 88 7.99 -14.54 13.78
CA LEU A 88 8.30 -14.03 15.11
C LEU A 88 8.40 -15.16 16.15
N ALA A 89 7.51 -16.15 16.08
CA ALA A 89 7.56 -17.33 16.95
C ALA A 89 8.86 -18.12 16.77
N TYR A 90 9.29 -18.34 15.52
CA TYR A 90 10.55 -19.03 15.23
C TYR A 90 11.76 -18.25 15.76
N VAL A 91 11.84 -16.95 15.46
CA VAL A 91 12.95 -16.09 15.87
C VAL A 91 13.02 -15.98 17.40
N LEU A 92 11.90 -15.69 18.06
CA LEU A 92 11.85 -15.60 19.52
C LEU A 92 12.17 -16.94 20.17
N GLY A 93 11.69 -18.06 19.61
CA GLY A 93 12.01 -19.39 20.11
C GLY A 93 13.52 -19.66 20.11
N LYS A 94 14.20 -19.32 19.01
CA LYS A 94 15.66 -19.44 18.89
C LYS A 94 16.42 -18.49 19.79
N ILE A 95 15.93 -17.26 19.98
CA ILE A 95 16.53 -16.31 20.93
C ILE A 95 16.40 -16.84 22.36
N VAL A 96 15.22 -17.32 22.77
CA VAL A 96 14.99 -17.86 24.13
C VAL A 96 15.88 -19.07 24.38
N GLU A 97 15.96 -20.01 23.43
CA GLU A 97 16.85 -21.18 23.50
C GLU A 97 18.32 -20.76 23.65
N GLY A 98 18.81 -19.86 22.78
CA GLY A 98 20.20 -19.39 22.80
C GLY A 98 20.56 -18.62 24.08
N VAL A 99 19.66 -17.76 24.55
CA VAL A 99 19.81 -17.03 25.80
C VAL A 99 19.86 -18.02 26.97
N TRP A 100 18.91 -18.96 27.06
CA TRP A 100 18.88 -19.96 28.14
C TRP A 100 20.15 -20.81 28.14
N SER A 101 20.57 -21.36 26.99
CA SER A 101 21.79 -22.17 26.89
C SER A 101 23.03 -21.39 27.35
N THR A 102 23.15 -20.12 26.95
CA THR A 102 24.26 -19.26 27.37
C THR A 102 24.23 -18.97 28.87
N LEU A 103 23.04 -18.81 29.46
CA LEU A 103 22.87 -18.60 30.90
C LEU A 103 23.13 -19.86 31.71
N ALA A 104 22.69 -21.02 31.25
CA ALA A 104 22.87 -22.31 31.93
C ALA A 104 24.34 -22.73 32.05
N ASN A 105 25.19 -22.27 31.14
CA ASN A 105 26.64 -22.51 31.21
C ASN A 105 27.37 -21.58 32.21
N LYS A 106 26.70 -20.59 32.82
CA LYS A 106 27.31 -19.68 33.79
C LYS A 106 27.18 -20.20 35.22
N ASP A 107 28.29 -20.16 35.96
CA ASP A 107 28.37 -20.67 37.33
C ASP A 107 27.33 -20.08 38.29
N TRP A 108 27.00 -18.79 38.15
CA TRP A 108 26.03 -18.13 39.02
C TRP A 108 24.60 -18.65 38.79
N PHE A 109 24.24 -18.99 37.55
CA PHE A 109 22.91 -19.45 37.20
C PHE A 109 22.71 -20.89 37.66
N SER A 110 23.69 -21.76 37.46
CA SER A 110 23.66 -23.16 37.92
C SER A 110 23.62 -23.28 39.44
N ARG A 111 24.20 -22.31 40.18
CA ARG A 111 24.12 -22.26 41.65
C ARG A 111 22.78 -21.73 42.16
N THR A 112 22.16 -20.79 41.44
CA THR A 112 20.93 -20.13 41.88
C THR A 112 19.68 -20.93 41.49
N LEU A 113 19.68 -21.53 40.30
CA LEU A 113 18.55 -22.29 39.74
C LEU A 113 19.04 -23.63 39.17
N PRO A 114 19.49 -24.56 40.02
CA PRO A 114 20.05 -25.84 39.58
C PRO A 114 19.05 -26.67 38.78
N ALA A 115 17.75 -26.60 39.12
CA ALA A 115 16.71 -27.31 38.38
C ALA A 115 16.54 -26.81 36.93
N LEU A 116 16.69 -25.50 36.67
CA LEU A 116 16.58 -24.94 35.32
C LEU A 116 17.88 -25.08 34.51
N ALA A 117 19.02 -25.17 35.19
CA ALA A 117 20.31 -25.45 34.56
C ALA A 117 20.47 -26.94 34.23
N ALA A 118 19.77 -27.84 34.93
CA ALA A 118 19.88 -29.29 34.71
C ALA A 118 19.12 -29.79 33.46
N PHE A 119 18.21 -29.00 32.88
CA PHE A 119 17.52 -29.38 31.65
C PHE A 119 18.49 -29.64 30.51
N GLY A 120 18.26 -30.70 29.75
CA GLY A 120 19.04 -31.03 28.56
C GLY A 120 18.84 -30.01 27.44
N ASP A 121 19.75 -29.96 26.49
CA ASP A 121 19.66 -29.00 25.37
C ASP A 121 18.40 -29.22 24.50
N ASP A 122 17.97 -30.46 24.31
CA ASP A 122 16.74 -30.80 23.57
C ASP A 122 15.46 -30.30 24.27
N GLU A 123 15.43 -30.37 25.59
CA GLU A 123 14.32 -29.90 26.41
C GLU A 123 14.25 -28.37 26.37
N ARG A 124 15.40 -27.69 26.47
CA ARG A 124 15.50 -26.23 26.36
C ARG A 124 15.05 -25.74 24.99
N ALA A 125 15.37 -26.46 23.92
CA ALA A 125 14.88 -26.13 22.57
C ALA A 125 13.36 -26.26 22.47
N THR A 126 12.78 -27.33 23.05
CA THR A 126 11.33 -27.54 23.08
C THR A 126 10.62 -26.46 23.89
N TYR A 127 11.08 -26.17 25.11
CA TYR A 127 10.49 -25.11 25.93
C TYR A 127 10.74 -23.72 25.34
N GLY A 128 11.91 -23.47 24.75
CA GLY A 128 12.25 -22.22 24.10
C GLY A 128 11.31 -21.91 22.94
N THR A 129 11.03 -22.91 22.08
CA THR A 129 10.07 -22.75 20.98
C THR A 129 8.64 -22.53 21.46
N VAL A 130 8.18 -23.24 22.50
CA VAL A 130 6.84 -23.03 23.08
C VAL A 130 6.71 -21.65 23.71
N ILE A 131 7.68 -21.23 24.53
CA ILE A 131 7.68 -19.90 25.17
C ILE A 131 7.75 -18.80 24.11
N GLY A 132 8.65 -18.94 23.13
CA GLY A 132 8.77 -18.01 22.01
C GLY A 132 7.49 -17.91 21.20
N GLY A 133 6.81 -19.04 20.96
CA GLY A 133 5.51 -19.10 20.28
C GLY A 133 4.39 -18.38 21.04
N ILE A 134 4.31 -18.56 22.36
CA ILE A 134 3.31 -17.86 23.20
C ILE A 134 3.57 -16.35 23.19
N ILE A 135 4.83 -15.93 23.37
CA ILE A 135 5.19 -14.51 23.35
C ILE A 135 4.86 -13.91 21.98
N ALA A 136 5.20 -14.59 20.88
CA ALA A 136 4.86 -14.16 19.54
C ALA A 136 3.35 -14.03 19.32
N LEU A 137 2.57 -15.01 19.79
CA LEU A 137 1.11 -14.97 19.71
C LEU A 137 0.55 -13.73 20.43
N VAL A 138 1.03 -13.45 21.65
CA VAL A 138 0.60 -12.26 22.40
C VAL A 138 0.97 -10.97 21.67
N ILE A 139 2.17 -10.87 21.11
CA ILE A 139 2.62 -9.70 20.34
C ILE A 139 1.73 -9.50 19.12
N VAL A 140 1.47 -10.56 18.35
CA VAL A 140 0.65 -10.49 17.13
C VAL A 140 -0.79 -10.13 17.48
N LEU A 141 -1.38 -10.74 18.51
CA LEU A 141 -2.75 -10.39 18.94
C LEU A 141 -2.83 -8.93 19.42
N ARG A 142 -1.80 -8.44 20.12
CA ARG A 142 -1.74 -7.04 20.52
C ARG A 142 -1.60 -6.10 19.31
N ALA A 143 -0.78 -6.46 18.33
CA ALA A 143 -0.63 -5.71 17.09
C ALA A 143 -1.92 -5.70 16.27
N PHE A 144 -2.61 -6.84 16.17
CA PHE A 144 -3.87 -6.97 15.44
C PHE A 144 -5.01 -6.19 16.10
N ARG A 145 -5.00 -6.05 17.43
CA ARG A 145 -5.96 -5.23 18.17
C ARG A 145 -5.65 -3.74 18.13
N ASN A 146 -4.46 -3.34 17.68
CA ASN A 146 -4.13 -1.93 17.55
C ASN A 146 -4.71 -1.39 16.23
N ALA A 147 -5.68 -0.48 16.34
CA ALA A 147 -6.37 0.10 15.19
C ALA A 147 -5.42 0.81 14.22
N GLU A 148 -4.37 1.47 14.72
CA GLU A 148 -3.38 2.16 13.88
C GLU A 148 -2.63 1.18 12.97
N ILE A 149 -2.12 0.08 13.55
CA ILE A 149 -1.38 -0.95 12.81
C ILE A 149 -2.30 -1.69 11.84
N ARG A 150 -3.54 -1.97 12.27
CA ARG A 150 -4.54 -2.63 11.43
C ARG A 150 -4.90 -1.78 10.21
N THR A 151 -5.15 -0.48 10.42
CA THR A 151 -5.50 0.48 9.35
C THR A 151 -4.33 0.69 8.40
N TRP A 152 -3.12 0.90 8.93
CA TRP A 152 -1.91 1.02 8.11
C TRP A 152 -1.69 -0.22 7.21
N SER A 153 -1.95 -1.42 7.75
CA SER A 153 -1.81 -2.66 6.97
C SER A 153 -2.86 -2.75 5.86
N ASP A 154 -4.09 -2.30 6.10
CA ASP A 154 -5.14 -2.22 5.06
C ASP A 154 -4.77 -1.21 3.97
N GLU A 155 -4.26 -0.04 4.35
CA GLU A 155 -3.81 0.98 3.40
C GLU A 155 -2.69 0.45 2.50
N VAL A 156 -1.67 -0.18 3.08
CA VAL A 156 -0.58 -0.80 2.31
C VAL A 156 -1.12 -1.86 1.36
N ALA A 157 -2.05 -2.70 1.80
CA ALA A 157 -2.61 -3.75 0.95
C ALA A 157 -3.47 -3.16 -0.19
N THR A 158 -4.23 -2.10 0.07
CA THR A 158 -4.94 -1.33 -0.96
C THR A 158 -3.98 -0.69 -1.95
N GLU A 159 -2.88 -0.08 -1.51
CA GLU A 159 -1.88 0.49 -2.42
C GLU A 159 -1.16 -0.58 -3.24
N LEU A 160 -0.84 -1.73 -2.64
CA LEU A 160 -0.26 -2.86 -3.36
C LEU A 160 -1.19 -3.47 -4.40
N SER A 161 -2.52 -3.41 -4.19
CA SER A 161 -3.50 -3.91 -5.15
C SER A 161 -3.49 -3.13 -6.47
N LYS A 162 -3.04 -1.86 -6.44
CA LYS A 162 -2.91 -1.00 -7.62
C LYS A 162 -1.63 -1.27 -8.40
N VAL A 163 -0.64 -1.95 -7.80
CA VAL A 163 0.64 -2.24 -8.44
C VAL A 163 0.45 -3.32 -9.50
N LYS A 164 0.73 -2.97 -10.76
CA LYS A 164 0.78 -3.93 -11.86
C LYS A 164 2.07 -4.74 -11.77
N TRP A 165 1.99 -5.95 -11.23
CA TRP A 165 3.11 -6.89 -11.23
C TRP A 165 3.33 -7.48 -12.63
N PRO A 166 4.58 -7.53 -13.10
CA PRO A 166 4.87 -8.05 -14.43
C PRO A 166 4.59 -9.55 -14.49
N THR A 167 4.02 -9.97 -15.61
CA THR A 167 3.86 -11.38 -15.95
C THR A 167 5.21 -12.02 -16.22
N LYS A 168 5.33 -13.35 -16.07
CA LYS A 168 6.56 -14.09 -16.38
C LYS A 168 7.09 -13.78 -17.79
N LYS A 169 6.19 -13.57 -18.76
CA LYS A 169 6.55 -13.22 -20.14
C LYS A 169 7.18 -11.82 -20.23
N GLU A 170 6.62 -10.83 -19.53
CA GLU A 170 7.19 -9.47 -19.49
C GLU A 170 8.57 -9.48 -18.83
N VAL A 171 8.75 -10.20 -17.71
CA VAL A 171 10.06 -10.35 -17.05
C VAL A 171 11.09 -10.99 -17.98
N THR A 172 10.74 -12.10 -18.63
CA THR A 172 11.65 -12.79 -19.55
C THR A 172 11.99 -11.91 -20.76
N ASN A 173 11.00 -11.21 -21.33
CA ASN A 173 11.22 -10.30 -22.45
C ASN A 173 12.15 -9.14 -22.06
N ALA A 174 11.89 -8.48 -20.93
CA ALA A 174 12.74 -7.40 -20.42
C ALA A 174 14.16 -7.89 -20.15
N THR A 175 14.31 -9.07 -19.53
CA THR A 175 15.62 -9.68 -19.27
C THR A 175 16.36 -9.99 -20.57
N PHE A 176 15.68 -10.55 -21.57
CA PHE A 176 16.26 -10.86 -22.86
C PHE A 176 16.75 -9.60 -23.58
N VAL A 177 15.96 -8.52 -23.56
CA VAL A 177 16.37 -7.22 -24.12
C VAL A 177 17.63 -6.70 -23.44
N VAL A 178 17.69 -6.72 -22.11
CA VAL A 178 18.89 -6.28 -21.37
C VAL A 178 20.11 -7.11 -21.76
N ILE A 179 19.99 -8.44 -21.83
CA ILE A 179 21.08 -9.33 -22.25
C ILE A 179 21.52 -9.02 -23.69
N ALA A 180 20.58 -8.86 -24.61
CA ALA A 180 20.90 -8.54 -26.01
C ALA A 180 21.60 -7.19 -26.14
N THR A 181 21.07 -6.14 -25.50
CA THR A 181 21.65 -4.79 -25.56
C THR A 181 23.04 -4.74 -24.93
N THR A 182 23.21 -5.36 -23.75
CA THR A 182 24.52 -5.43 -23.09
C THR A 182 25.53 -6.23 -23.91
N THR A 183 25.13 -7.36 -24.50
CA THR A 183 25.99 -8.15 -25.40
C THR A 183 26.43 -7.34 -26.60
N VAL A 184 25.51 -6.66 -27.28
CA VAL A 184 25.83 -5.80 -28.43
C VAL A 184 26.76 -4.66 -28.02
N ALA A 185 26.49 -4.00 -26.89
CA ALA A 185 27.35 -2.94 -26.37
C ALA A 185 28.77 -3.45 -26.07
N THR A 186 28.90 -4.60 -25.40
CA THR A 186 30.19 -5.21 -25.10
C THR A 186 30.94 -5.60 -26.37
N LEU A 187 30.26 -6.17 -27.36
CA LEU A 187 30.88 -6.50 -28.65
C LEU A 187 31.36 -5.24 -29.38
N TYR A 188 30.54 -4.18 -29.40
CA TYR A 188 30.90 -2.91 -30.00
C TYR A 188 32.13 -2.30 -29.34
N LEU A 189 32.15 -2.22 -28.00
CA LEU A 189 33.29 -1.70 -27.26
C LEU A 189 34.54 -2.55 -27.47
N ALA A 190 34.44 -3.88 -27.43
CA ALA A 190 35.57 -4.78 -27.67
C ALA A 190 36.18 -4.59 -29.08
N LEU A 191 35.35 -4.34 -30.09
CA LEU A 191 35.81 -4.03 -31.44
C LEU A 191 36.48 -2.66 -31.51
N LEU A 192 35.93 -1.65 -30.83
CA LEU A 192 36.58 -0.34 -30.73
C LEU A 192 37.93 -0.42 -30.02
N ASP A 193 38.02 -1.12 -28.89
CA ASP A 193 39.27 -1.33 -28.16
C ASP A 193 40.31 -2.00 -29.06
N ARG A 194 39.91 -3.01 -29.84
CA ARG A 194 40.79 -3.69 -30.81
C ARG A 194 41.21 -2.76 -31.95
N PHE A 195 40.29 -1.95 -32.46
CA PHE A 195 40.56 -0.98 -33.52
C PHE A 195 41.55 0.09 -33.04
N TRP A 196 41.33 0.66 -31.85
CA TRP A 196 42.24 1.64 -31.27
C TRP A 196 43.61 1.05 -30.94
N ALA A 197 43.67 -0.20 -30.46
CA ALA A 197 44.94 -0.89 -30.28
C ALA A 197 45.70 -1.05 -31.60
N PHE A 198 45.00 -1.40 -32.70
CA PHE A 198 45.60 -1.47 -34.03
C PHE A 198 46.09 -0.10 -34.52
N VAL A 199 45.25 0.94 -34.42
CA VAL A 199 45.60 2.31 -34.83
C VAL A 199 46.79 2.85 -34.03
N THR A 200 46.80 2.62 -32.72
CA THR A 200 47.91 3.06 -31.85
C THR A 200 49.20 2.31 -32.21
N ASN A 201 49.11 1.01 -32.50
CA ASN A 201 50.27 0.22 -32.93
C ASN A 201 50.80 0.66 -34.29
N ILE A 202 49.98 1.08 -35.25
CA ILE A 202 50.52 1.59 -36.53
C ILE A 202 51.15 2.98 -36.38
N VAL A 203 50.61 3.86 -35.53
CA VAL A 203 51.13 5.23 -35.35
C VAL A 203 52.40 5.25 -34.50
N TYR A 204 52.45 4.47 -33.41
CA TYR A 204 53.56 4.46 -32.47
C TYR A 204 54.48 3.23 -32.60
N GLY A 205 54.06 2.21 -33.35
CA GLY A 205 54.82 0.96 -33.57
C GLY A 205 55.69 0.95 -34.83
N ASP A 206 55.78 2.05 -35.59
CA ASP A 206 56.82 2.30 -36.61
C ASP A 206 58.15 2.80 -35.97
N GLY A 207 58.38 2.45 -34.70
CA GLY A 207 59.52 2.86 -33.89
C GLY A 207 60.44 1.70 -33.49
N SER A 208 60.48 0.61 -34.27
CA SER A 208 61.53 -0.41 -34.25
C SER A 208 62.08 -0.65 -35.64
#